data_AF-A0A958C4U3-F1
#
_entry.id   AF-A0A958C4U3-F1
#
_cell.length_a   1.000
_cell.length_b   1.000
_cell.length_c   1.000
_cell.angle_alpha   90.00
_cell.angle_beta   90.00
_cell.angle_gamma   90.00
#
_symmetry.space_group_name_H-M   'P 1'
#
loop_
_entity.id
_entity.type
_entity.pdbx_description
1 polymer ?
#
loop_
_entity_poly.entity_id
_entity_poly.type
_entity_poly.pdbx_seq_one_letter_code
_entity_poly.pdbx_strand_id
1 'polypeptide(L)'
;MRLRLLTLLALAAMLLAPGASFAQGAFVSPVPPMPPAFDTPPPPDPGVLLIAPGPVTLDLYRVTADIKDQVATTHVEQTFSNPGDRPVEATYFFPIPQDAAITEFNMVVDGQVVEGQLMGKEQARAIYEDIVRQQRDPALLEYVGRDLFQARIFPIPPGGQRTIELTYSQVLPKENSLVRYTYPLRVYPLLQVGRRPEYVQPIGQLAIRADIEATSPIKAIYSPTHS
;
A
#
# COMPACT_ATOMS: atom_id res chain seq x y z
N MET A 1 -59.16 59.67 -5.95
CA MET A 1 -59.54 60.53 -4.81
C MET A 1 -60.84 60.01 -4.20
N ARG A 2 -60.74 59.21 -3.12
CA ARG A 2 -61.74 59.08 -2.04
C ARG A 2 -61.26 58.04 -1.02
N LEU A 3 -60.61 58.59 0.01
CA LEU A 3 -60.37 57.98 1.31
C LEU A 3 -61.67 58.09 2.13
N ARG A 4 -62.02 57.04 2.88
CA ARG A 4 -62.74 57.02 4.19
C ARG A 4 -63.21 55.57 4.46
N LEU A 5 -63.25 54.99 5.66
CA LEU A 5 -62.77 55.30 7.02
C LEU A 5 -63.42 54.20 7.93
N LEU A 6 -62.68 53.65 8.91
CA LEU A 6 -63.16 53.05 10.20
C LEU A 6 -64.00 51.74 10.13
N THR A 7 -63.96 50.73 11.01
CA THR A 7 -63.18 50.35 12.22
C THR A 7 -63.67 48.96 12.68
N LEU A 8 -62.90 48.33 13.59
CA LEU A 8 -63.33 47.39 14.64
C LEU A 8 -63.59 45.92 14.25
N LEU A 9 -62.57 45.07 14.41
CA LEU A 9 -62.63 44.06 15.47
C LEU A 9 -61.20 43.66 15.87
N ALA A 10 -60.76 44.15 17.03
CA ALA A 10 -59.62 43.62 17.76
C ALA A 10 -60.14 42.57 18.74
N LEU A 11 -59.75 41.30 18.61
CA LEU A 11 -59.39 40.46 19.75
C LEU A 11 -58.77 39.13 19.29
N ALA A 12 -57.58 38.87 19.79
CA ALA A 12 -57.05 37.56 20.17
C ALA A 12 -56.94 36.46 19.09
N ALA A 13 -55.76 36.37 18.48
CA ALA A 13 -55.07 35.09 18.29
C ALA A 13 -53.55 35.35 18.15
N MET A 14 -52.93 35.70 19.27
CA MET A 14 -51.49 35.59 19.44
C MET A 14 -51.17 34.11 19.65
N LEU A 15 -50.76 33.40 18.60
CA LEU A 15 -50.11 32.10 18.74
C LEU A 15 -49.15 31.86 17.55
N LEU A 16 -47.86 31.97 17.87
CA LEU A 16 -46.72 31.26 17.31
C LEU A 16 -46.78 30.87 15.81
N ALA A 17 -46.00 31.59 14.98
CA ALA A 17 -45.42 31.00 13.78
C ALA A 17 -43.94 30.69 14.05
N PRO A 18 -43.52 29.41 14.03
CA PRO A 18 -42.17 28.97 14.36
C PRO A 18 -41.19 29.26 13.21
N GLY A 19 -39.92 29.45 13.57
CA GLY A 19 -38.82 29.72 12.66
C GLY A 19 -38.66 28.65 11.58
N ALA A 20 -38.25 29.09 10.40
CA ALA A 20 -37.82 28.20 9.33
C ALA A 20 -36.61 27.37 9.80
N SER A 21 -36.84 26.09 10.08
CA SER A 21 -35.78 25.12 10.34
C SER A 21 -35.39 24.49 9.01
N PHE A 22 -34.19 24.76 8.52
CA PHE A 22 -33.62 24.06 7.37
C PHE A 22 -33.22 22.66 7.83
N ALA A 23 -34.03 21.65 7.51
CA ALA A 23 -33.65 20.26 7.69
C ALA A 23 -32.59 19.88 6.65
N GLN A 24 -31.34 19.70 7.07
CA GLN A 24 -30.36 18.91 6.30
C GLN A 24 -30.72 17.44 6.46
N GLY A 25 -31.41 16.88 5.46
CA GLY A 25 -31.67 15.45 5.40
C GLY A 25 -30.39 14.70 4.99
N ALA A 26 -29.77 13.99 5.93
CA ALA A 26 -28.83 12.93 5.62
C ALA A 26 -29.63 11.64 5.36
N PHE A 27 -29.56 11.12 4.15
CA PHE A 27 -30.07 9.77 3.86
C PHE A 27 -29.11 8.75 4.51
N VAL A 28 -29.49 8.23 5.67
CA VAL A 28 -28.91 6.99 6.21
C VAL A 28 -29.67 5.84 5.54
N SER A 29 -29.07 5.23 4.52
CA SER A 29 -29.55 3.92 4.07
C SER A 29 -29.43 2.95 5.25
N PRO A 30 -30.47 2.16 5.58
CA PRO A 30 -30.34 1.12 6.59
C PRO A 30 -29.29 0.13 6.11
N VAL A 31 -28.18 0.05 6.84
CA VAL A 31 -27.19 -1.02 6.67
C VAL A 31 -27.95 -2.34 6.86
N PRO A 32 -27.99 -3.24 5.87
CA PRO A 32 -28.64 -4.53 6.05
C PRO A 32 -27.98 -5.24 7.25
N PRO A 33 -28.75 -5.93 8.10
CA PRO A 33 -28.19 -6.64 9.25
C PRO A 33 -27.10 -7.58 8.76
N MET A 34 -25.88 -7.37 9.27
CA MET A 34 -24.72 -8.16 8.95
C MET A 34 -25.04 -9.64 9.26
N PRO A 35 -24.76 -10.59 8.36
CA PRO A 35 -24.89 -12.00 8.70
C PRO A 35 -24.05 -12.29 9.95
N PRO A 36 -24.48 -13.22 10.83
CA PRO A 36 -23.69 -13.59 11.99
C PRO A 36 -22.26 -13.91 11.53
N ALA A 37 -21.27 -13.33 12.22
CA ALA A 37 -19.86 -13.57 11.91
C ALA A 37 -19.66 -15.08 11.83
N PHE A 38 -19.44 -15.59 10.62
CA PHE A 38 -18.79 -16.88 10.50
C PHE A 38 -17.50 -16.74 11.28
N ASP A 39 -17.13 -17.76 12.07
CA ASP A 39 -15.81 -17.89 12.67
C ASP A 39 -14.78 -17.90 11.52
N THR A 40 -14.49 -16.72 10.98
CA THR A 40 -13.45 -16.53 10.00
C THR A 40 -12.18 -16.81 10.77
N PRO A 41 -11.36 -17.79 10.37
CA PRO A 41 -10.05 -17.93 10.95
C PRO A 41 -9.38 -16.55 10.87
N PRO A 42 -8.60 -16.14 11.90
CA PRO A 42 -7.88 -14.89 11.84
C PRO A 42 -7.19 -14.79 10.48
N PRO A 43 -7.25 -13.62 9.80
CA PRO A 43 -6.67 -13.48 8.47
C PRO A 43 -5.24 -14.04 8.55
N PRO A 44 -4.89 -15.04 7.72
CA PRO A 44 -3.58 -15.66 7.81
C PRO A 44 -2.55 -14.55 7.71
N ASP A 45 -1.50 -14.58 8.55
CA ASP A 45 -0.51 -13.50 8.61
C ASP A 45 -0.13 -13.03 7.20
N PRO A 46 0.02 -11.71 6.95
CA PRO A 46 0.50 -11.19 5.69
C PRO A 46 1.92 -11.71 5.46
N GLY A 47 2.01 -12.92 4.93
CA GLY A 47 3.23 -13.66 4.75
C GLY A 47 4.04 -13.02 3.66
N VAL A 48 4.93 -12.13 4.08
CA VAL A 48 5.99 -11.58 3.27
C VAL A 48 7.15 -12.57 3.31
N LEU A 49 7.73 -12.89 2.15
CA LEU A 49 8.81 -13.86 2.09
C LEU A 49 10.16 -13.14 2.19
N LEU A 50 10.69 -13.14 3.41
CA LEU A 50 12.05 -12.73 3.73
C LEU A 50 12.90 -13.97 3.92
N ILE A 51 13.96 -14.13 3.14
CA ILE A 51 14.98 -15.15 3.37
C ILE A 51 16.22 -14.44 3.92
N ALA A 52 16.45 -14.55 5.22
CA ALA A 52 17.64 -14.03 5.87
C ALA A 52 18.25 -15.08 6.80
N PRO A 53 19.59 -15.30 6.79
CA PRO A 53 20.25 -16.16 7.76
C PRO A 53 20.41 -15.40 9.08
N GLY A 54 19.37 -15.41 9.92
CA GLY A 54 19.35 -14.75 11.23
C GLY A 54 18.03 -14.05 11.53
N PRO A 55 17.92 -13.34 12.67
CA PRO A 55 16.67 -12.77 13.17
C PRO A 55 16.28 -11.44 12.49
N VAL A 56 16.46 -11.29 11.18
CA VAL A 56 16.07 -10.04 10.49
C VAL A 56 14.55 -9.84 10.63
N THR A 57 14.14 -8.63 11.00
CA THR A 57 12.73 -8.23 11.10
C THR A 57 12.38 -7.20 10.03
N LEU A 58 11.09 -7.15 9.67
CA LEU A 58 10.52 -6.12 8.79
C LEU A 58 9.72 -5.15 9.66
N ASP A 59 10.34 -4.04 10.02
CA ASP A 59 9.82 -3.11 11.02
C ASP A 59 8.78 -2.15 10.41
N LEU A 60 9.00 -1.73 9.16
CA LEU A 60 8.10 -0.85 8.41
C LEU A 60 7.82 -1.44 7.03
N TYR A 61 6.56 -1.42 6.62
CA TYR A 61 6.10 -1.69 5.27
C TYR A 61 5.05 -0.65 4.89
N ARG A 62 5.45 0.35 4.10
CA ARG A 62 4.59 1.42 3.61
C ARG A 62 4.39 1.29 2.11
N VAL A 63 3.15 1.40 1.68
CA VAL A 63 2.77 1.42 0.26
C VAL A 63 1.95 2.68 0.03
N THR A 64 2.38 3.50 -0.92
CA THR A 64 1.64 4.67 -1.39
C THR A 64 1.36 4.48 -2.87
N ALA A 65 0.09 4.56 -3.27
CA ALA A 65 -0.33 4.44 -4.66
C ALA A 65 -0.97 5.74 -5.12
N ASP A 66 -0.33 6.44 -6.04
CA ASP A 66 -0.83 7.62 -6.72
C ASP A 66 -1.53 7.20 -8.00
N ILE A 67 -2.85 7.25 -8.01
CA ILE A 67 -3.70 6.77 -9.10
C ILE A 67 -4.27 7.97 -9.84
N LYS A 68 -3.89 8.12 -11.11
CA LYS A 68 -4.41 9.15 -12.02
C LYS A 68 -5.16 8.48 -13.16
N ASP A 69 -6.49 8.60 -13.12
CA ASP A 69 -7.41 7.90 -14.02
C ASP A 69 -7.21 6.37 -14.02
N GLN A 70 -6.36 5.85 -14.91
CA GLN A 70 -6.03 4.42 -15.04
C GLN A 70 -4.56 4.11 -14.81
N VAL A 71 -3.72 5.11 -14.53
CA VAL A 71 -2.29 4.90 -14.30
C VAL A 71 -2.04 4.99 -12.80
N ALA A 72 -1.51 3.91 -12.21
CA ALA A 72 -1.04 3.91 -10.83
C ALA A 72 0.49 4.01 -10.81
N THR A 73 1.02 4.93 -10.00
CA THR A 73 2.42 4.92 -9.58
C THR A 73 2.45 4.47 -8.13
N THR A 74 3.10 3.35 -7.86
CA THR A 74 3.19 2.77 -6.53
C THR A 74 4.60 2.91 -5.99
N HIS A 75 4.70 3.58 -4.85
CA HIS A 75 5.90 3.70 -4.04
C HIS A 75 5.83 2.73 -2.87
N VAL A 76 6.83 1.87 -2.75
CA VAL A 76 6.97 0.88 -1.68
C VAL A 76 8.20 1.21 -0.87
N GLU A 77 8.05 1.39 0.44
CA GLU A 77 9.13 1.64 1.40
C GLU A 77 9.12 0.53 2.45
N GLN A 78 10.27 -0.10 2.68
CA GLN A 78 10.40 -1.19 3.63
C GLN A 78 11.68 -1.09 4.44
N THR A 79 11.57 -1.14 5.77
CA THR A 79 12.72 -1.07 6.68
C THR A 79 12.96 -2.42 7.35
N PHE A 80 14.16 -2.96 7.13
CA PHE A 80 14.63 -4.20 7.72
C PHE A 80 15.63 -3.90 8.83
N SER A 81 15.52 -4.56 9.96
CA SER A 81 16.50 -4.44 11.05
C SER A 81 17.11 -5.77 11.43
N ASN A 82 18.35 -5.70 11.90
CA ASN A 82 19.12 -6.85 12.36
C ASN A 82 19.35 -6.73 13.87
N PRO A 83 18.55 -7.41 14.71
CA PRO A 83 18.75 -7.41 16.16
C PRO A 83 19.92 -8.29 16.61
N GLY A 84 20.62 -8.95 15.68
CA GLY A 84 21.80 -9.77 15.96
C GLY A 84 23.07 -8.95 16.18
N ASP A 85 24.13 -9.67 16.54
CA ASP A 85 25.46 -9.15 16.86
C ASP A 85 26.46 -9.23 15.69
N ARG A 86 26.06 -9.86 14.58
CA ARG A 86 26.85 -9.98 13.34
C ARG A 86 26.11 -9.36 12.16
N PRO A 87 26.82 -8.80 11.16
CA PRO A 87 26.18 -8.36 9.92
C PRO A 87 25.53 -9.54 9.20
N VAL A 88 24.39 -9.28 8.56
CA VAL A 88 23.61 -10.27 7.81
C VAL A 88 23.24 -9.76 6.43
N GLU A 89 23.03 -10.69 5.50
CA GLU A 89 22.40 -10.44 4.20
C GLU A 89 20.93 -10.83 4.30
N ALA A 90 20.03 -10.07 3.69
CA ALA A 90 18.65 -10.47 3.52
C ALA A 90 18.27 -10.51 2.04
N THR A 91 17.55 -11.54 1.64
CA THR A 91 16.92 -11.63 0.33
C THR A 91 15.42 -11.41 0.50
N TYR A 92 14.91 -10.39 -0.16
CA TYR A 92 13.50 -10.03 -0.17
C TYR A 92 12.91 -10.25 -1.57
N PHE A 93 11.68 -10.73 -1.64
CA PHE A 93 10.98 -10.91 -2.91
C PHE A 93 9.79 -9.94 -3.02
N PHE A 94 9.88 -9.03 -3.97
CA PHE A 94 8.81 -8.13 -4.34
C PHE A 94 7.84 -8.81 -5.30
N PRO A 95 6.55 -8.90 -4.95
CA PRO A 95 5.49 -9.23 -5.90
C PRO A 95 5.15 -7.95 -6.69
N ILE A 96 5.58 -7.89 -7.94
CA ILE A 96 5.35 -6.74 -8.81
C ILE A 96 4.42 -7.19 -9.92
N PRO A 97 3.27 -6.54 -10.15
CA PRO A 97 2.33 -6.95 -11.20
C PRO A 97 3.02 -7.11 -12.57
N GLN A 98 2.61 -8.13 -13.35
CA GLN A 98 3.23 -8.45 -14.65
C GLN A 98 3.29 -7.25 -15.60
N ASP A 99 2.24 -6.42 -15.59
CA ASP A 99 2.09 -5.27 -16.48
C ASP A 99 2.69 -3.98 -15.90
N ALA A 100 3.45 -4.09 -14.80
CA ALA A 100 4.10 -2.94 -14.17
C ALA A 100 5.51 -2.69 -14.74
N ALA A 101 5.85 -1.41 -14.91
CA ALA A 101 7.18 -0.95 -15.24
C ALA A 101 7.84 -0.37 -13.99
N ILE A 102 8.95 -0.97 -13.55
CA ILE A 102 9.77 -0.44 -12.45
C ILE A 102 10.50 0.80 -12.95
N THR A 103 10.42 1.88 -12.19
CA THR A 103 11.07 3.16 -12.53
C THR A 103 12.27 3.43 -11.64
N GLU A 104 12.22 3.04 -10.36
CA GLU A 104 13.26 3.33 -9.38
C GLU A 104 13.39 2.19 -8.38
N PHE A 105 14.61 1.91 -7.97
CA PHE A 105 14.91 1.04 -6.83
C PHE A 105 16.09 1.64 -6.06
N ASN A 106 15.91 1.92 -4.78
CA ASN A 106 16.92 2.55 -3.94
C ASN A 106 17.07 1.81 -2.62
N MET A 107 18.23 1.99 -1.99
CA MET A 107 18.42 1.67 -0.59
C MET A 107 18.91 2.88 0.19
N VAL A 108 18.29 3.13 1.33
CA VAL A 108 18.76 4.11 2.28
C VAL A 108 19.78 3.45 3.23
N VAL A 109 20.99 3.97 3.21
CA VAL A 109 22.13 3.54 4.02
C VAL A 109 22.57 4.73 4.87
N ASP A 110 22.43 4.61 6.19
CA ASP A 110 22.83 5.67 7.13
C ASP A 110 22.24 7.06 6.79
N GLY A 111 21.00 7.07 6.28
CA GLY A 111 20.28 8.28 5.86
C GLY A 111 20.63 8.79 4.45
N GLN A 112 21.52 8.12 3.72
CA GLN A 112 21.86 8.44 2.34
C GLN A 112 21.19 7.48 1.36
N VAL A 113 20.60 8.02 0.30
CA VAL A 113 20.02 7.23 -0.78
C VAL A 113 21.14 6.69 -1.66
N VAL A 114 21.18 5.36 -1.80
CA VAL A 114 22.04 4.64 -2.73
C VAL A 114 21.16 4.05 -3.81
N GLU A 115 21.35 4.51 -5.04
CA GLU A 115 20.59 4.03 -6.19
C GLU A 115 20.95 2.57 -6.47
N GLY A 116 19.93 1.72 -6.55
CA GLY A 116 20.07 0.31 -6.85
C GLY A 116 20.05 0.07 -8.35
N GLN A 117 20.83 -0.91 -8.79
CA GLN A 117 20.88 -1.26 -10.21
C GLN A 117 19.70 -2.17 -10.58
N LEU A 118 18.93 -1.77 -11.59
CA LEU A 118 17.89 -2.59 -12.21
C LEU A 118 18.53 -3.46 -13.30
N MET A 119 18.55 -4.77 -13.10
CA MET A 119 19.28 -5.68 -13.98
C MET A 119 18.42 -6.83 -14.48
N GLY A 120 18.60 -7.17 -15.77
CA GLY A 120 18.09 -8.42 -16.32
C GLY A 120 18.81 -9.63 -15.69
N LYS A 121 18.11 -10.77 -15.60
CA LYS A 121 18.55 -11.99 -14.89
C LYS A 121 20.00 -12.43 -15.15
N GLU A 122 20.44 -12.44 -16.42
CA GLU A 122 21.79 -12.91 -16.77
C GLU A 122 22.89 -11.86 -16.50
N GLN A 123 22.55 -10.58 -16.61
CA GLN A 123 23.47 -9.46 -16.35
C GLN A 123 23.67 -9.27 -14.85
N ALA A 124 22.63 -9.50 -14.04
CA ALA A 124 22.65 -9.34 -12.58
C ALA A 124 23.67 -10.25 -11.89
N ARG A 125 23.74 -11.53 -12.28
CA ARG A 125 24.56 -12.52 -11.58
C ARG A 125 26.07 -12.30 -11.74
N ALA A 126 26.54 -11.99 -12.96
CA ALA A 126 27.96 -11.77 -13.22
C ALA A 126 28.46 -10.48 -12.57
N ILE A 127 27.64 -9.42 -12.60
CA ILE A 127 27.95 -8.12 -11.99
C ILE A 127 27.88 -8.21 -10.46
N TYR A 128 26.91 -8.96 -9.89
CA TYR A 128 26.84 -9.25 -8.45
C TYR A 128 28.10 -9.97 -7.92
N GLU A 129 28.55 -11.04 -8.58
CA GLU A 129 29.72 -11.80 -8.13
C GLU A 129 31.01 -10.96 -8.18
N ASP A 130 31.13 -10.04 -9.14
CA ASP A 130 32.26 -9.12 -9.24
C ASP A 130 32.18 -7.98 -8.21
N ILE A 131 30.99 -7.43 -7.97
CA ILE A 131 30.75 -6.33 -7.02
C ILE A 131 30.84 -6.78 -5.56
N VAL A 132 30.30 -7.95 -5.20
CA VAL A 132 30.38 -8.48 -3.83
C VAL A 132 31.82 -8.85 -3.46
N ARG A 133 32.63 -9.28 -4.44
CA ARG A 133 34.08 -9.42 -4.26
C ARG A 133 34.76 -8.08 -3.98
N GLN A 134 34.17 -6.98 -4.45
CA GLN A 134 34.63 -5.60 -4.22
C GLN A 134 33.94 -4.90 -3.04
N GLN A 135 33.07 -5.62 -2.29
CA GLN A 135 32.48 -5.20 -1.02
C GLN A 135 31.57 -3.94 -1.06
N ARG A 136 31.04 -3.53 -2.23
CA ARG A 136 30.62 -2.12 -2.42
C ARG A 136 29.17 -1.76 -2.71
N ASP A 137 28.30 -2.60 -3.29
CA ASP A 137 26.93 -2.14 -3.56
C ASP A 137 25.88 -2.72 -2.62
N PRO A 138 25.11 -1.86 -1.94
CA PRO A 138 24.19 -2.32 -0.92
C PRO A 138 22.85 -2.80 -1.48
N ALA A 139 22.49 -2.44 -2.72
CA ALA A 139 21.15 -2.65 -3.29
C ALA A 139 21.18 -3.19 -4.74
N LEU A 140 20.67 -4.41 -4.94
CA LEU A 140 20.48 -5.01 -6.26
C LEU A 140 19.07 -5.58 -6.38
N LEU A 141 18.38 -5.29 -7.49
CA LEU A 141 17.08 -5.87 -7.83
C LEU A 141 17.19 -6.73 -9.10
N GLU A 142 16.81 -8.01 -8.99
CA GLU A 142 16.91 -9.02 -10.05
C GLU A 142 15.52 -9.60 -10.38
N TYR A 143 15.17 -9.70 -11.67
CA TYR A 143 13.97 -10.42 -12.08
C TYR A 143 14.17 -11.94 -12.01
N VAL A 144 13.35 -12.63 -11.20
CA VAL A 144 13.45 -14.08 -10.99
C VAL A 144 12.35 -14.89 -11.67
N GLY A 145 11.40 -14.24 -12.37
CA GLY A 145 10.30 -14.87 -13.09
C GLY A 145 8.97 -14.83 -12.34
N ARG A 146 7.85 -15.01 -13.05
CA ARG A 146 6.48 -15.03 -12.49
C ARG A 146 6.16 -13.80 -11.64
N ASP A 147 6.48 -12.62 -12.16
CA ASP A 147 6.08 -11.34 -11.53
C ASP A 147 6.76 -11.12 -10.16
N LEU A 148 7.92 -11.76 -9.96
CA LEU A 148 8.73 -11.64 -8.77
C LEU A 148 10.09 -11.00 -9.09
N PHE A 149 10.43 -10.03 -8.25
CA PHE A 149 11.73 -9.39 -8.25
C PHE A 149 12.41 -9.67 -6.91
N GLN A 150 13.65 -10.12 -6.98
CA GLN A 150 14.48 -10.41 -5.82
C GLN A 150 15.36 -9.20 -5.51
N ALA A 151 15.19 -8.62 -4.34
CA ALA A 151 16.10 -7.63 -3.78
C ALA A 151 17.09 -8.30 -2.84
N ARG A 152 18.37 -8.01 -3.01
CA ARG A 152 19.42 -8.38 -2.05
C ARG A 152 19.76 -7.15 -1.22
N ILE A 153 19.73 -7.34 0.10
CA ILE A 153 19.94 -6.31 1.09
C ILE A 153 21.20 -6.66 1.86
N PHE A 154 22.30 -5.98 1.56
CA PHE A 154 23.59 -6.28 2.16
C PHE A 154 24.45 -5.02 2.40
N PRO A 155 25.26 -4.98 3.46
CA PRO A 155 25.05 -5.67 4.72
C PRO A 155 23.96 -4.96 5.54
N ILE A 156 23.12 -5.69 6.28
CA ILE A 156 22.36 -5.12 7.40
C ILE A 156 23.26 -5.20 8.64
N PRO A 157 23.77 -4.06 9.16
CA PRO A 157 24.73 -4.05 10.25
C PRO A 157 24.10 -4.57 11.57
N PRO A 158 24.91 -5.08 12.51
CA PRO A 158 24.41 -5.54 13.80
C PRO A 158 23.77 -4.38 14.57
N GLY A 159 22.57 -4.61 15.11
CA GLY A 159 21.76 -3.58 15.77
C GLY A 159 21.30 -2.43 14.86
N GLY A 160 21.51 -2.53 13.54
CA GLY A 160 21.15 -1.48 12.60
C GLY A 160 20.07 -1.90 11.62
N GLN A 161 19.77 -1.00 10.69
CA GLN A 161 18.66 -1.13 9.74
C GLN A 161 19.06 -0.76 8.32
N ARG A 162 18.26 -1.23 7.36
CA ARG A 162 18.31 -0.84 5.95
C ARG A 162 16.90 -0.60 5.45
N THR A 163 16.69 0.51 4.77
CA THR A 163 15.41 0.80 4.11
C THR A 163 15.58 0.61 2.62
N ILE A 164 14.66 -0.09 1.98
CA ILE A 164 14.58 -0.19 0.53
C ILE A 164 13.35 0.55 0.04
N GLU A 165 13.49 1.16 -1.13
CA GLU A 165 12.44 1.90 -1.80
C GLU A 165 12.32 1.36 -3.23
N LEU A 166 11.09 1.12 -3.66
CA LEU A 166 10.77 0.66 -5.01
C LEU A 166 9.63 1.50 -5.55
N THR A 167 9.82 2.07 -6.73
CA THR A 167 8.77 2.75 -7.48
C THR A 167 8.47 1.96 -8.75
N TYR A 168 7.20 1.68 -9.00
CA TYR A 168 6.74 1.14 -10.27
C TYR A 168 5.44 1.80 -10.72
N SER A 169 5.20 1.78 -12.03
CA SER A 169 3.97 2.27 -12.63
C SER A 169 3.23 1.14 -13.34
N GLN A 170 1.90 1.18 -13.34
CA GLN A 170 1.08 0.21 -14.06
C GLN A 170 -0.19 0.85 -14.62
N VAL A 171 -0.71 0.26 -15.70
CA VAL A 171 -2.05 0.55 -16.19
C VAL A 171 -3.05 -0.37 -15.48
N LEU A 172 -4.02 0.23 -14.80
CA LEU A 172 -5.04 -0.48 -14.05
C LEU A 172 -6.16 -0.99 -14.97
N PRO A 173 -6.63 -2.23 -14.76
CA PRO A 173 -7.76 -2.75 -15.50
C PRO A 173 -9.02 -1.93 -15.19
N LYS A 174 -9.78 -1.64 -16.25
CA LYS A 174 -11.05 -0.91 -16.20
C LYS A 174 -12.17 -1.72 -16.83
N GLU A 175 -13.20 -2.01 -16.06
CA GLU A 175 -14.39 -2.74 -16.50
C GLU A 175 -15.65 -1.97 -16.09
N ASN A 176 -16.56 -1.69 -17.03
CA ASN A 176 -17.81 -0.98 -16.75
C ASN A 176 -17.63 0.34 -15.94
N SER A 177 -16.55 1.07 -16.23
CA SER A 177 -16.13 2.30 -15.52
C SER A 177 -15.60 2.10 -14.10
N LEU A 178 -15.44 0.87 -13.62
CA LEU A 178 -14.73 0.53 -12.40
C LEU A 178 -13.25 0.34 -12.71
N VAL A 179 -12.38 1.08 -12.03
CA VAL A 179 -10.92 0.89 -12.07
C VAL A 179 -10.51 0.07 -10.86
N ARG A 180 -9.69 -0.97 -11.05
CA ARG A 180 -9.27 -1.86 -9.97
C ARG A 180 -7.76 -1.77 -9.75
N TYR A 181 -7.36 -1.33 -8.57
CA TYR A 181 -5.98 -1.46 -8.08
C TYR A 181 -5.86 -2.69 -7.18
N THR A 182 -4.83 -3.51 -7.41
CA THR A 182 -4.54 -4.69 -6.60
C THR A 182 -3.08 -4.66 -6.19
N TYR A 183 -2.82 -4.50 -4.90
CA TYR A 183 -1.47 -4.65 -4.35
C TYR A 183 -1.27 -6.06 -3.78
N PRO A 184 -0.34 -6.86 -4.33
CA PRO A 184 -0.09 -8.21 -3.85
C PRO A 184 0.73 -8.17 -2.55
N LEU A 185 0.09 -8.30 -1.39
CA LEU A 185 0.83 -8.31 -0.11
C LEU A 185 1.52 -9.66 0.18
N ARG A 186 1.09 -10.76 -0.47
CA ARG A 186 1.57 -12.13 -0.20
C ARG A 186 2.49 -12.62 -1.31
N VAL A 187 3.63 -13.20 -0.93
CA VAL A 187 4.64 -13.72 -1.87
C VAL A 187 4.71 -15.25 -1.89
N TYR A 188 4.29 -15.91 -0.80
CA TYR A 188 4.42 -17.36 -0.62
C TYR A 188 3.82 -18.23 -1.75
N PRO A 189 2.63 -17.94 -2.31
CA PRO A 189 2.07 -18.76 -3.38
C PRO A 189 2.88 -18.75 -4.68
N LEU A 190 3.67 -17.70 -4.93
CA LEU A 190 4.36 -17.48 -6.20
C LEU A 190 5.66 -18.28 -6.33
N LEU A 191 6.30 -18.63 -5.21
CA LEU A 191 7.62 -19.25 -5.20
C LEU A 191 7.59 -20.79 -5.25
N GLN A 192 6.41 -21.44 -5.20
CA GLN A 192 6.26 -22.92 -5.22
C GLN A 192 7.27 -23.67 -4.32
N VAL A 193 7.68 -23.06 -3.21
CA VAL A 193 8.69 -23.64 -2.34
C VAL A 193 8.02 -24.75 -1.55
N GLY A 194 8.38 -26.01 -1.81
CA GLY A 194 7.95 -27.18 -1.02
C GLY A 194 8.47 -27.19 0.43
N ARG A 195 9.04 -26.08 0.90
CA ARG A 195 9.42 -25.83 2.28
C ARG A 195 8.64 -24.62 2.80
N ARG A 196 8.09 -24.74 4.01
CA ARG A 196 7.62 -23.58 4.77
C ARG A 196 8.77 -22.56 4.82
N PRO A 197 8.52 -21.24 4.67
CA PRO A 197 9.56 -20.25 4.85
C PRO A 197 10.13 -20.46 6.24
N GLU A 198 11.45 -20.54 6.35
CA GLU A 198 12.12 -20.88 7.61
C GLU A 198 11.82 -19.81 8.69
N TYR A 199 11.49 -18.58 8.26
CA TYR A 199 11.04 -17.49 9.12
C TYR A 199 9.98 -16.63 8.40
N VAL A 200 8.74 -16.62 8.90
CA VAL A 200 7.73 -15.59 8.58
C VAL A 200 7.67 -14.68 9.79
N GLN A 201 8.36 -13.55 9.72
CA GLN A 201 8.33 -12.56 10.79
C GLN A 201 7.07 -11.70 10.61
N PRO A 202 6.33 -11.38 11.69
CA PRO A 202 5.25 -10.41 11.60
C PRO A 202 5.80 -9.05 11.15
N ILE A 203 5.05 -8.36 10.31
CA ILE A 203 5.36 -6.97 9.93
C ILE A 203 5.14 -6.10 11.16
N GLY A 204 6.12 -5.28 11.55
CA GLY A 204 5.99 -4.35 12.68
C GLY A 204 4.88 -3.33 12.44
N GLN A 205 5.04 -2.52 11.39
CA GLN A 205 4.03 -1.55 10.94
C GLN A 205 3.72 -1.73 9.46
N LEU A 206 2.45 -1.97 9.14
CA LEU A 206 1.93 -1.99 7.77
C LEU A 206 1.04 -0.76 7.54
N ALA A 207 1.33 0.02 6.50
CA ALA A 207 0.51 1.15 6.08
C ALA A 207 0.32 1.13 4.56
N ILE A 208 -0.92 1.19 4.10
CA ILE A 208 -1.26 1.31 2.68
C ILE A 208 -2.09 2.57 2.49
N ARG A 209 -1.64 3.46 1.62
CA ARG A 209 -2.31 4.70 1.23
C ARG A 209 -2.53 4.69 -0.27
N ALA A 210 -3.70 5.16 -0.70
CA ALA A 210 -3.98 5.41 -2.10
C ALA A 210 -4.53 6.82 -2.26
N ASP A 211 -3.88 7.60 -3.11
CA ASP A 211 -4.31 8.94 -3.52
C ASP A 211 -4.90 8.84 -4.93
N ILE A 212 -6.15 9.29 -5.11
CA ILE A 212 -6.91 9.04 -6.33
C ILE A 212 -7.32 10.37 -6.96
N GLU A 213 -6.83 10.61 -8.17
CA GLU A 213 -7.22 11.70 -9.04
C GLU A 213 -7.93 11.13 -10.28
N ALA A 214 -9.07 11.70 -10.64
CA ALA A 214 -9.81 11.28 -11.82
C ALA A 214 -10.35 12.50 -12.58
N THR A 215 -10.29 12.45 -13.90
CA THR A 215 -10.87 13.46 -14.78
C THR A 215 -12.41 13.41 -14.74
N SER A 216 -12.97 12.23 -14.51
CA SER A 216 -14.41 12.02 -14.32
C SER A 216 -14.79 12.03 -12.84
N PRO A 217 -16.03 12.42 -12.46
CA PRO A 217 -16.47 12.39 -11.07
C PRO A 217 -16.34 11.00 -10.43
N ILE A 218 -15.66 10.92 -9.29
CA ILE A 218 -15.53 9.69 -8.50
C ILE A 218 -16.86 9.43 -7.78
N LYS A 219 -17.55 8.34 -8.17
CA LYS A 219 -18.86 7.98 -7.59
C LYS A 219 -18.75 7.18 -6.30
N ALA A 220 -17.77 6.28 -6.22
CA ALA A 220 -17.57 5.39 -5.08
C ALA A 220 -16.11 4.94 -5.01
N ILE A 221 -15.62 4.76 -3.78
CA ILE A 221 -14.35 4.13 -3.46
C ILE A 221 -14.67 3.05 -2.42
N TYR A 222 -14.15 1.84 -2.63
CA TYR A 222 -14.30 0.76 -1.66
C TYR A 222 -13.10 -0.19 -1.77
N SER A 223 -12.80 -0.87 -0.66
CA SER A 223 -11.81 -1.93 -0.59
C SER A 223 -12.50 -3.19 -0.06
N PRO A 224 -12.55 -4.29 -0.82
CA PRO A 224 -13.15 -5.54 -0.35
C PRO A 224 -12.39 -6.19 0.81
N THR A 225 -11.12 -5.82 1.03
CA THR A 225 -10.23 -6.51 1.96
C THR A 225 -9.95 -5.72 3.24
N HIS A 226 -10.16 -4.40 3.24
CA HIS A 226 -9.86 -3.51 4.37
C HIS A 226 -10.89 -2.39 4.40
N SER A 227 -11.43 -2.05 5.57
CA SER A 227 -12.45 -1.02 5.80
C SER A 227 -11.91 0.14 6.62
#